data_AF-A0AAE7NUI8-F1
#
_entry.id   AF-A0AAE7NUI8-F1
#
_cell.length_a   1.000
_cell.length_b   1.000
_cell.length_c   1.000
_cell.angle_alpha   90.00
_cell.angle_beta   90.00
_cell.angle_gamma   90.00
#
_symmetry.space_group_name_H-M   'P 1'
#
loop_
_entity.id
_entity.type
_entity.pdbx_description
1 polymer ?
#
loop_
_entity_poly.entity_id
_entity_poly.type
_entity_poly.pdbx_seq_one_letter_code
_entity_poly.pdbx_strand_id
1 'polypeptide(L)'
;MPAEWKPDQAKMVVTIHPLTRNTQIQVDPGLPSAWSRQPYHDHLRQWATKNMPKGMYVVVFVNDQATLVLPDQDVALGPLTPQQTIAVRLEPGPNGGVYEIKVSTTRKTDDGQTFEIASSSRHPVRSAA
;
A
#
# COMPACT_ATOMS: atom_id res chain seq x y z
N MET A 1 9.49 -0.56 17.81
CA MET A 1 9.77 0.49 16.81
C MET A 1 10.95 1.32 17.27
N PRO A 2 11.83 1.75 16.36
CA PRO A 2 12.89 2.70 16.64
C PRO A 2 12.37 4.06 17.15
N ALA A 3 13.24 4.89 17.73
CA ALA A 3 12.84 6.15 18.36
C ALA A 3 12.42 7.23 17.36
N GLU A 4 12.97 7.22 16.16
CA GLU A 4 12.62 8.12 15.06
C GLU A 4 11.15 7.96 14.61
N TRP A 5 10.53 6.81 14.85
CA TRP A 5 9.13 6.55 14.51
C TRP A 5 8.11 7.14 15.50
N LYS A 6 8.56 7.83 16.56
CA LYS A 6 7.63 8.51 17.47
C LYS A 6 6.79 9.54 16.69
N PRO A 7 5.46 9.60 16.88
CA PRO A 7 4.60 10.44 16.03
C PRO A 7 4.96 11.93 16.02
N ASP A 8 5.45 12.47 17.13
CA ASP A 8 5.89 13.86 17.24
C ASP A 8 7.10 14.18 16.35
N GLN A 9 7.95 13.17 16.08
CA GLN A 9 9.13 13.25 15.22
C GLN A 9 8.81 12.87 13.76
N ALA A 10 8.23 11.68 13.56
CA ALA A 10 7.96 11.13 12.24
C ALA A 10 6.82 11.84 11.50
N LYS A 11 5.90 12.49 12.23
CA LYS A 11 4.63 13.00 11.69
C LYS A 11 3.80 11.91 11.01
N MET A 12 3.89 10.70 11.56
CA MET A 12 3.24 9.50 11.04
C MET A 12 2.79 8.59 12.17
N VAL A 13 1.74 7.81 11.91
CA VAL A 13 1.29 6.72 12.78
C VAL A 13 1.20 5.44 11.94
N VAL A 14 1.70 4.33 12.47
CA VAL A 14 1.58 3.02 11.83
C VAL A 14 0.48 2.22 12.51
N THR A 15 -0.43 1.68 11.71
CA THR A 15 -1.48 0.78 12.15
C THR A 15 -1.46 -0.50 11.31
N ILE A 16 -2.10 -1.56 11.82
CA ILE A 16 -2.31 -2.79 11.06
C ILE A 16 -3.80 -2.90 10.79
N HIS A 17 -4.17 -2.96 9.52
CA HIS A 17 -5.57 -3.12 9.14
C HIS A 17 -6.09 -4.47 9.66
N PRO A 18 -7.23 -4.52 10.37
CA PRO A 18 -7.64 -5.72 11.11
C PRO A 18 -7.98 -6.91 10.21
N LEU A 19 -8.51 -6.65 9.00
CA LEU A 19 -8.92 -7.70 8.06
C LEU A 19 -7.77 -8.13 7.14
N THR A 20 -7.28 -7.22 6.31
CA THR A 20 -6.21 -7.48 5.34
C THR A 20 -4.81 -7.63 5.94
N ARG A 21 -4.61 -7.25 7.20
CA ARG A 21 -3.29 -7.21 7.86
C ARG A 21 -2.27 -6.29 7.19
N ASN A 22 -2.72 -5.42 6.28
CA ASN A 22 -1.88 -4.40 5.67
C ASN A 22 -1.32 -3.46 6.73
N THR A 23 -0.05 -3.09 6.58
CA THR A 23 0.59 -2.04 7.37
C THR A 23 0.18 -0.70 6.77
N GLN A 24 -0.59 0.09 7.52
CA GLN A 24 -1.07 1.39 7.09
C GLN A 24 -0.28 2.50 7.78
N ILE A 25 0.20 3.47 7.02
CA ILE A 25 0.95 4.61 7.51
C ILE A 25 0.06 5.82 7.32
N GLN A 26 -0.45 6.37 8.42
CA GLN A 26 -1.20 7.63 8.39
C GLN A 26 -0.21 8.77 8.55
N VAL A 27 -0.08 9.60 7.52
CA VAL A 27 0.82 10.76 7.49
C VAL A 27 0.04 12.01 7.88
N ASP A 28 0.65 12.85 8.71
CA ASP A 28 0.13 14.18 9.01
C ASP A 28 -0.01 14.99 7.69
N PRO A 29 -1.21 15.47 7.33
CA PRO A 29 -1.41 16.24 6.11
C PRO A 29 -0.68 17.59 6.13
N GLY A 30 -0.26 18.09 7.29
CA GLY A 30 0.61 19.27 7.41
C GLY A 30 2.06 19.01 6.98
N LEU A 31 2.47 17.74 6.85
CA LEU A 31 3.79 17.35 6.34
C LEU A 31 3.69 16.10 5.45
N PRO A 32 3.05 16.20 4.26
CA PRO A 32 2.68 15.03 3.45
C PRO A 32 3.88 14.30 2.85
N SER A 33 5.07 14.93 2.81
CA SER A 33 6.33 14.33 2.34
C SER A 33 7.14 13.67 3.45
N ALA A 34 6.65 13.57 4.69
CA ALA A 34 7.42 13.00 5.80
C ALA A 34 7.82 11.54 5.55
N TRP A 35 6.93 10.74 4.96
CA TRP A 35 7.11 9.30 4.76
C TRP A 35 8.18 8.93 3.72
N SER A 36 8.45 9.82 2.76
CA SER A 36 9.43 9.57 1.70
C SER A 36 10.86 9.97 2.09
N ARG A 37 11.04 10.56 3.29
CA ARG A 37 12.36 10.94 3.81
C ARG A 37 13.04 9.73 4.44
N GLN A 38 14.36 9.72 4.39
CA GLN A 38 15.14 8.75 5.14
C GLN A 38 15.12 9.06 6.65
N PRO A 39 15.10 8.04 7.51
CA PRO A 39 15.20 6.60 7.22
C PRO A 39 13.84 5.90 6.94
N TYR A 40 12.74 6.64 6.92
CA TYR A 40 11.39 6.07 6.88
C TYR A 40 11.12 5.33 5.58
N HIS A 41 11.49 5.90 4.44
CA HIS A 41 11.23 5.27 3.14
C HIS A 41 11.92 3.92 3.00
N ASP A 42 13.17 3.79 3.45
CA ASP A 42 13.88 2.51 3.46
C ASP A 42 13.21 1.49 4.36
N HIS A 43 12.76 1.89 5.54
CA HIS A 43 11.98 1.01 6.42
C HIS A 43 10.69 0.53 5.74
N LEU A 44 9.96 1.40 5.04
CA LEU A 44 8.74 1.05 4.32
C LEU A 44 9.01 0.05 3.19
N ARG A 45 10.05 0.26 2.39
CA ARG A 45 10.47 -0.68 1.35
C ARG A 45 10.90 -2.03 1.91
N GLN A 46 11.64 -2.04 3.02
CA GLN A 46 12.01 -3.27 3.72
C GLN A 46 10.79 -4.04 4.22
N TRP A 47 9.79 -3.34 4.76
CA TRP A 47 8.53 -3.96 5.17
C TRP A 47 7.74 -4.48 3.96
N ALA A 48 7.65 -3.73 2.87
CA ALA A 48 7.02 -4.16 1.64
C ALA A 48 7.64 -5.45 1.10
N THR A 49 8.97 -5.51 1.05
CA THR A 49 9.75 -6.69 0.62
C THR A 49 9.43 -7.92 1.48
N LYS A 50 9.33 -7.76 2.80
CA LYS A 50 9.06 -8.85 3.74
C LYS A 50 7.59 -9.29 3.77
N ASN A 51 6.67 -8.37 3.49
CA ASN A 51 5.23 -8.57 3.66
C ASN A 51 4.52 -9.01 2.37
N MET A 52 4.97 -8.52 1.21
CA MET A 52 4.32 -8.80 -0.08
C MET A 52 4.18 -10.29 -0.39
N PRO A 53 5.19 -11.17 -0.14
CA PRO A 53 5.02 -12.62 -0.35
C PRO A 53 3.95 -13.28 0.53
N LYS A 54 3.52 -12.60 1.61
CA LYS A 54 2.49 -13.05 2.55
C LYS A 54 1.11 -12.47 2.21
N GLY A 55 0.96 -11.74 1.10
CA GLY A 55 -0.27 -11.03 0.74
C GLY A 55 -0.58 -9.84 1.64
N MET A 56 0.41 -9.34 2.40
CA MET A 56 0.28 -8.14 3.24
C MET A 56 1.00 -6.98 2.58
N TYR A 57 0.37 -5.82 2.55
CA TYR A 57 0.90 -4.66 1.84
C TYR A 57 1.22 -3.50 2.78
N VAL A 58 2.14 -2.63 2.36
CA VAL A 58 2.46 -1.37 3.03
C VAL A 58 1.78 -0.25 2.27
N VAL A 59 0.86 0.46 2.92
CA VAL A 59 0.04 1.50 2.29
C VAL A 59 0.17 2.79 3.08
N VAL A 60 0.65 3.83 2.41
CA VAL A 60 0.76 5.17 2.99
C VAL A 60 -0.49 5.96 2.63
N PHE A 61 -1.06 6.64 3.62
CA PHE A 61 -2.20 7.52 3.50
C PHE A 61 -1.82 8.95 3.85
N VAL A 62 -2.12 9.86 2.94
CA VAL A 62 -2.18 11.31 3.23
C VAL A 62 -3.64 11.71 3.03
N ASN A 63 -4.35 11.97 4.13
CA ASN A 63 -5.82 11.99 4.13
C ASN A 63 -6.38 10.67 3.56
N ASP A 64 -7.18 10.72 2.50
CA ASP A 64 -7.73 9.56 1.80
C ASP A 64 -6.84 9.06 0.65
N GLN A 65 -5.79 9.80 0.27
CA GLN A 65 -4.91 9.45 -0.83
C GLN A 65 -3.95 8.35 -0.43
N ALA A 66 -4.10 7.20 -1.07
CA ALA A 66 -3.29 6.02 -0.82
C ALA A 66 -2.14 5.89 -1.82
N THR A 67 -0.97 5.51 -1.29
CA THR A 67 0.19 5.08 -2.05
C THR A 67 0.60 3.69 -1.58
N LEU A 68 0.64 2.72 -2.49
CA LEU A 68 1.18 1.39 -2.25
C LEU A 68 2.69 1.43 -2.37
N VAL A 69 3.40 1.08 -1.30
CA VAL A 69 4.85 0.91 -1.33
C VAL A 69 5.16 -0.52 -1.76
N LEU A 70 5.75 -0.68 -2.94
CA LEU A 70 6.29 -1.95 -3.45
C LEU A 70 7.80 -2.02 -3.15
N PRO A 71 8.44 -3.20 -3.29
CA PRO A 71 9.88 -3.36 -3.03
C PRO A 71 10.77 -2.40 -3.83
N ASP A 72 10.36 -2.02 -5.03
CA ASP A 72 11.13 -1.32 -6.05
C ASP A 72 10.55 0.05 -6.44
N GLN A 73 9.30 0.33 -6.09
CA GLN A 73 8.61 1.56 -6.48
C GLN A 73 7.44 1.90 -5.55
N ASP A 74 7.03 3.16 -5.58
CA ASP A 74 5.80 3.62 -4.93
C ASP A 74 4.73 3.86 -6.00
N VAL A 75 3.52 3.34 -5.78
CA VAL A 75 2.41 3.44 -6.72
C VAL A 75 1.26 4.20 -6.09
N ALA A 76 0.95 5.37 -6.63
CA ALA A 76 -0.24 6.12 -6.24
C ALA A 76 -1.49 5.35 -6.67
N LEU A 77 -2.33 4.97 -5.69
CA LEU A 77 -3.62 4.33 -5.93
C LEU A 77 -4.76 5.35 -6.00
N GLY A 78 -4.51 6.58 -5.51
CA GLY A 78 -5.52 7.62 -5.36
C GLY A 78 -6.37 7.41 -4.10
N PRO A 79 -7.59 7.99 -4.03
CA PRO A 79 -8.47 7.83 -2.89
C PRO A 79 -8.82 6.36 -2.64
N LEU A 80 -8.68 5.89 -1.39
CA LEU A 80 -9.15 4.58 -0.96
C LEU A 80 -10.12 4.67 0.21
N THR A 81 -11.20 3.90 0.16
CA THR A 81 -12.15 3.74 1.26
C THR A 81 -11.81 2.51 2.12
N PRO A 82 -12.28 2.44 3.38
CA PRO A 82 -12.05 1.29 4.25
C PRO A 82 -12.65 -0.04 3.73
N GLN A 83 -13.61 0.02 2.80
CA GLN A 83 -14.24 -1.16 2.21
C GLN A 83 -13.45 -1.72 1.01
N GLN A 84 -12.49 -0.95 0.49
CA GLN A 84 -11.67 -1.37 -0.63
C GLN A 84 -10.50 -2.24 -0.17
N THR A 85 -10.25 -3.30 -0.94
CA THR A 85 -9.11 -4.19 -0.76
C THR A 85 -8.13 -4.01 -1.91
N ILE A 86 -6.86 -4.26 -1.60
CA ILE A 86 -5.77 -4.26 -2.57
C ILE A 86 -5.31 -5.70 -2.76
N ALA A 87 -5.13 -6.12 -4.00
CA ALA A 87 -4.45 -7.35 -4.36
C ALA A 87 -3.35 -7.03 -5.37
N VAL A 88 -2.18 -7.64 -5.18
CA VAL A 88 -1.03 -7.50 -6.09
C VAL A 88 -0.67 -8.89 -6.60
N ARG A 89 -0.64 -9.03 -7.92
CA ARG A 89 -0.13 -10.21 -8.61
C ARG A 89 1.15 -9.84 -9.35
N LEU A 90 2.18 -10.66 -9.19
CA LEU A 90 3.40 -10.55 -10.01
C LEU A 90 3.28 -11.51 -11.19
N GLU A 91 3.25 -10.96 -12.40
CA GLU A 91 3.19 -11.73 -13.63
C GLU A 91 4.56 -11.73 -14.32
N PRO A 92 5.11 -12.89 -14.70
CA PRO A 92 6.32 -12.94 -15.50
C PRO A 92 6.05 -12.41 -16.92
N GLY A 93 7.01 -11.70 -17.49
CA GLY A 93 6.93 -11.18 -18.85
C GLY A 93 8.28 -11.18 -19.57
N PRO A 94 8.29 -11.01 -20.90
CA PRO A 94 9.52 -11.03 -21.71
C PRO A 94 10.56 -9.98 -21.30
N ASN A 95 10.10 -8.86 -20.72
CA ASN A 95 10.93 -7.72 -20.31
C ASN A 95 11.11 -7.64 -18.79
N GLY A 96 10.88 -8.73 -18.08
CA GLY A 96 10.81 -8.77 -16.62
C GLY A 96 9.38 -8.90 -16.08
N GLY A 97 9.26 -8.96 -14.76
CA GLY A 97 7.96 -9.08 -14.10
C GLY A 97 7.12 -7.81 -14.22
N VAL A 98 5.80 -7.96 -14.11
CA VAL A 98 4.84 -6.86 -14.05
C VAL A 98 3.95 -7.06 -12.82
N TYR A 99 3.82 -6.03 -12.01
CA TYR A 99 2.80 -5.97 -10.98
C TYR A 99 1.45 -5.63 -11.61
N GLU A 100 0.49 -6.53 -11.50
CA GLU A 100 -0.92 -6.21 -11.65
C GLU A 100 -1.49 -5.88 -10.27
N ILE A 101 -1.96 -4.65 -10.10
CA ILE A 101 -2.54 -4.15 -8.86
C ILE A 101 -4.03 -4.02 -9.08
N LYS A 102 -4.82 -4.73 -8.28
CA LYS A 102 -6.27 -4.67 -8.27
C LYS A 102 -6.75 -3.97 -7.01
N VAL A 103 -7.59 -2.95 -7.16
CA VAL A 103 -8.34 -2.32 -6.08
C VAL A 103 -9.80 -2.70 -6.26
N SER A 104 -10.39 -3.33 -5.26
CA SER A 104 -11.74 -3.87 -5.36
C SER A 104 -12.61 -3.51 -4.16
N THR A 105 -13.88 -3.20 -4.41
CA THR A 105 -14.93 -3.17 -3.39
C THR A 105 -15.77 -4.42 -3.53
N THR A 106 -15.92 -5.17 -2.44
CA THR A 106 -16.91 -6.25 -2.36
C THR A 106 -18.21 -5.71 -1.79
N ARG A 107 -19.29 -5.72 -2.57
CA ARG A 107 -20.62 -5.34 -2.12
C ARG A 107 -21.53 -6.56 -2.08
N LYS A 108 -22.14 -6.83 -0.93
CA LYS A 108 -23.28 -7.74 -0.85
C LYS A 108 -24.56 -6.94 -1.12
N THR A 109 -25.41 -7.42 -2.02
CA THR A 109 -26.76 -6.89 -2.21
C THR A 109 -27.73 -7.51 -1.21
N ASP A 110 -28.91 -6.91 -1.10
CA ASP A 110 -29.98 -7.37 -0.21
C ASP A 110 -30.44 -8.81 -0.54
N ASP A 111 -30.30 -9.22 -1.80
CA ASP A 111 -30.57 -10.58 -2.29
C ASP A 111 -29.45 -11.59 -1.98
N GLY A 112 -28.43 -11.19 -1.22
CA GLY A 112 -27.29 -12.04 -0.83
C GLY A 112 -26.24 -12.23 -1.92
N GLN A 113 -26.42 -11.64 -3.11
CA GLN A 113 -25.44 -11.71 -4.19
C GLN A 113 -24.23 -10.82 -3.87
N THR A 114 -23.04 -11.34 -4.12
CA THR A 114 -21.80 -10.58 -3.95
C THR A 114 -21.30 -10.08 -5.29
N PHE A 115 -21.11 -8.76 -5.40
CA PHE A 115 -20.52 -8.12 -6.57
C PHE A 115 -19.16 -7.54 -6.21
N GLU A 116 -18.17 -7.81 -7.04
CA GLU A 116 -16.86 -7.19 -6.96
C GLU A 116 -16.76 -6.10 -8.02
N ILE A 117 -16.64 -4.84 -7.59
CA ILE A 117 -16.29 -3.74 -8.47
C ILE A 117 -14.80 -3.53 -8.33
N ALA A 118 -14.05 -3.71 -9.42
CA ALA A 118 -12.60 -3.64 -9.38
C ALA A 118 -12.04 -2.72 -10.46
N SER A 119 -10.98 -2.01 -10.09
CA SER A 119 -10.05 -1.36 -11.00
C SER A 119 -8.72 -2.11 -10.96
N SER A 120 -8.04 -2.22 -12.10
CA SER A 120 -6.73 -2.84 -12.21
C SER A 120 -5.75 -1.92 -12.94
N SER A 121 -4.53 -1.81 -12.41
CA SER A 121 -3.40 -1.14 -13.07
C SER A 121 -2.20 -2.09 -13.19
N ARG A 122 -1.33 -1.83 -14.17
CA ARG A 122 -0.13 -2.64 -14.42
C ARG A 122 1.12 -1.77 -14.34
N HIS A 123 2.11 -2.24 -13.59
CA HIS A 123 3.37 -1.54 -13.34
C HIS A 123 4.56 -2.48 -13.58
N PRO A 124 5.48 -2.18 -14.51
CA PRO A 124 6.70 -2.98 -14.68
C PRO A 124 7.51 -3.03 -13.39
N VAL A 125 8.04 -4.20 -13.04
CA VAL A 125 9.02 -4.34 -11.95
C VAL A 125 10.28 -3.59 -12.36
N ARG A 126 10.75 -2.72 -11.47
CA ARG A 126 11.99 -1.96 -11.65
C ARG A 126 13.12 -2.69 -10.96
N SER A 127 14.34 -2.45 -11.44
CA SER A 127 15.52 -2.84 -10.67
C SER A 127 15.52 -2.04 -9.37
N ALA A 128 15.64 -2.71 -8.23
CA ALA A 128 15.83 -2.03 -6.95
C ALA A 128 17.15 -1.25 -7.03
N ALA A 129 17.06 0.08 -7.01
CA ALA A 129 18.20 0.98 -6.95
C ALA A 129 18.85 0.94 -5.56
#